data_AF-A0A1B6CNH7-F1
#
_entry.id   AF-A0A1B6CNH7-F1
#
_cell.length_a   1.000
_cell.length_b   1.000
_cell.length_c   1.000
_cell.angle_alpha   90.00
_cell.angle_beta   90.00
_cell.angle_gamma   90.00
#
_symmetry.space_group_name_H-M   'P 1'
#
loop_
_entity.id
_entity.type
_entity.pdbx_description
1 polymer ?
#
loop_
_entity_poly.entity_id
_entity_poly.type
_entity_poly.pdbx_seq_one_letter_code
_entity_poly.pdbx_strand_id
1 'polypeptide(L)'
;MAFLKVEPEGQFLDQFILEVVQYAMVFDSLASSHQISVKLESPNDITQIFNQITYMKSASVIHMMKHFISKESFQQGLQGYLKMFAYSTARQDQLWQVMTDNMKEGWLPQNVSVKDVMDSWTLQVGYPVITVTRDYLRGTAVLTQDRFLLSGNRDNSDLLWWVPVSYTTQFEKKFNDTQPKLWLPNMKTAIMQGLDASQWLLLNLKRTGFYRVNYDDNNWKMIIEDYHQLPEIIRAQLLNDALSLARAGFTSYTIALNLTQQISNDESYFCWASVKEELTFIHDMLINTPAYMNYSFYLQGLLQLTKSNLTLVSGNLNNDLIHRLHKGNMIALACKLEYPPVINQIQSLVNDWMIKDKESVIDASLKSAVYCAAIANGNSSVWEHFWKEYINANGLKDKVLLLEALGCSKDEQILSRYLHMIIDPASDIRKQDGAIVFIAVADNKYGYHLAFEFLFSQWHNIQEYFGSGFGQVSKMVDSLSKFFNTQDQINKLHHLQSTHMNDLRSTSLKMRQTIERVRTNYDWFQSHYFEIQSWLQIKFHSI
;
A
#
# COMPACT_ATOMS: atom_id res chain seq x y z
N MET A 1 -8.01 5.03 21.43
CA MET A 1 -7.61 6.13 22.34
C MET A 1 -6.81 5.67 23.55
N ALA A 2 -7.10 4.50 24.17
CA ALA A 2 -6.30 4.01 25.31
C ALA A 2 -4.83 3.73 24.91
N PHE A 3 -4.60 3.05 23.79
CA PHE A 3 -3.25 2.78 23.30
C PHE A 3 -2.40 4.05 23.07
N LEU A 4 -2.97 5.08 22.42
CA LEU A 4 -2.30 6.38 22.24
C LEU A 4 -2.00 7.12 23.55
N LYS A 5 -2.71 6.83 24.64
CA LYS A 5 -2.41 7.38 25.96
C LYS A 5 -1.29 6.60 26.66
N VAL A 6 -1.11 5.33 26.31
CA VAL A 6 -0.07 4.45 26.86
C VAL A 6 1.25 4.65 26.12
N GLU A 7 1.21 4.82 24.81
CA GLU A 7 2.38 5.01 23.94
C GLU A 7 2.25 6.29 23.09
N PRO A 8 2.36 7.48 23.70
CA PRO A 8 2.14 8.75 23.00
C PRO A 8 3.25 9.08 22.00
N GLU A 9 4.45 8.55 22.19
CA GLU A 9 5.63 8.82 21.37
C GLU A 9 5.62 8.05 20.03
N GLY A 10 4.83 7.00 19.90
CA GLY A 10 4.81 6.15 18.71
C GLY A 10 4.14 6.74 17.47
N GLN A 11 3.61 7.97 17.50
CA GLN A 11 3.01 8.65 16.35
C GLN A 11 1.97 7.82 15.56
N PHE A 12 1.21 6.93 16.23
CA PHE A 12 0.35 5.96 15.55
C PHE A 12 -0.81 6.57 14.73
N LEU A 13 -1.18 7.83 14.98
CA LEU A 13 -2.17 8.52 14.14
C LEU A 13 -1.61 8.90 12.76
N ASP A 14 -0.31 9.22 12.68
CA ASP A 14 0.34 9.46 11.40
C ASP A 14 0.63 8.12 10.70
N GLN A 15 1.00 7.08 11.47
CA GLN A 15 1.13 5.71 10.93
C GLN A 15 -0.21 5.18 10.38
N PHE A 16 -1.35 5.54 10.98
CA PHE A 16 -2.68 5.18 10.48
C PHE A 16 -2.90 5.63 9.02
N ILE A 17 -2.33 6.77 8.61
CA ILE A 17 -2.42 7.24 7.22
C ILE A 17 -1.71 6.28 6.27
N LEU A 18 -0.56 5.76 6.67
CA LEU A 18 0.23 4.82 5.85
C LEU A 18 -0.38 3.40 5.89
N GLU A 19 -0.57 2.86 7.08
CA GLU A 19 -0.88 1.45 7.28
C GLU A 19 -2.37 1.11 7.05
N VAL A 20 -3.25 2.12 7.13
CA VAL A 20 -4.70 1.92 6.99
C VAL A 20 -5.24 2.66 5.77
N VAL A 21 -5.03 3.98 5.69
CA VAL A 21 -5.65 4.80 4.62
C VAL A 21 -5.05 4.48 3.25
N GLN A 22 -3.73 4.59 3.10
CA GLN A 22 -3.04 4.30 1.84
C GLN A 22 -3.25 2.86 1.41
N TYR A 23 -3.12 1.92 2.35
CA TYR A 23 -3.29 0.50 2.05
C TYR A 23 -4.72 0.18 1.58
N ALA A 24 -5.76 0.74 2.20
CA ALA A 24 -7.14 0.58 1.73
C ALA A 24 -7.35 1.11 0.31
N MET A 25 -6.74 2.26 -0.03
CA MET A 25 -6.84 2.86 -1.36
C MET A 25 -6.30 1.95 -2.47
N VAL A 26 -5.26 1.14 -2.19
CA VAL A 26 -4.72 0.18 -3.17
C VAL A 26 -5.75 -0.89 -3.56
N PHE A 27 -6.54 -1.40 -2.61
CA PHE A 27 -7.57 -2.40 -2.90
C PHE A 27 -8.84 -1.78 -3.48
N ASP A 28 -9.21 -0.59 -3.02
CA ASP A 28 -10.46 0.06 -3.42
C ASP A 28 -10.39 0.81 -4.76
N SER A 29 -9.19 0.91 -5.34
CA SER A 29 -8.96 1.44 -6.69
C SER A 29 -9.08 0.41 -7.81
N LEU A 30 -9.51 -0.81 -7.48
CA LEU A 30 -9.88 -1.85 -8.43
C LEU A 30 -11.38 -1.75 -8.78
N ALA A 31 -11.73 -1.99 -10.04
CA ALA A 31 -13.09 -2.13 -10.51
C ALA A 31 -13.80 -3.31 -9.82
N SER A 32 -13.06 -4.38 -9.50
CA SER A 32 -13.55 -5.54 -8.74
C SER A 32 -13.60 -5.37 -7.21
N SER A 33 -13.36 -4.16 -6.69
CA SER A 33 -13.67 -3.83 -5.28
C SER A 33 -15.18 -3.95 -4.99
N HIS A 34 -15.59 -3.69 -3.75
CA HIS A 34 -16.99 -3.67 -3.33
C HIS A 34 -17.26 -2.53 -2.34
N GLN A 35 -18.54 -2.20 -2.14
CA GLN A 35 -18.92 -1.20 -1.12
C GLN A 35 -18.79 -1.74 0.31
N ILE A 36 -18.71 -0.84 1.30
CA ILE A 36 -18.60 -1.21 2.72
C ILE A 36 -19.86 -1.96 3.18
N SER A 37 -21.03 -1.42 2.87
CA SER A 37 -22.32 -2.02 3.25
C SER A 37 -22.87 -2.82 2.08
N VAL A 38 -22.75 -4.14 2.17
CA VAL A 38 -23.15 -5.07 1.12
C VAL A 38 -24.16 -6.07 1.65
N LYS A 39 -25.13 -6.44 0.81
CA LYS A 39 -26.08 -7.50 1.10
C LYS A 39 -25.39 -8.86 0.93
N LEU A 40 -25.54 -9.74 1.92
CA LEU A 40 -24.94 -11.07 1.94
C LEU A 40 -26.04 -12.13 1.89
N GLU A 41 -25.85 -13.17 1.08
CA GLU A 41 -26.84 -14.23 0.89
C GLU A 41 -26.27 -15.64 1.17
N SER A 42 -24.95 -15.80 1.13
CA SER A 42 -24.27 -17.08 1.36
C SER A 42 -23.14 -17.00 2.40
N PRO A 43 -22.76 -18.12 3.05
CA PRO A 43 -21.58 -18.18 3.91
C PRO A 43 -20.28 -17.79 3.20
N ASN A 44 -20.17 -18.06 1.89
CA ASN A 44 -19.02 -17.65 1.11
C ASN A 44 -18.95 -16.13 0.99
N ASP A 45 -20.09 -15.45 0.79
CA ASP A 45 -20.14 -13.98 0.75
C ASP A 45 -19.64 -13.39 2.06
N ILE A 46 -20.05 -13.98 3.19
CA ILE A 46 -19.60 -13.59 4.54
C ILE A 46 -18.07 -13.65 4.63
N THR A 47 -17.46 -14.77 4.23
CA THR A 47 -16.00 -14.91 4.29
C THR A 47 -15.24 -13.93 3.39
N GLN A 48 -15.79 -13.59 2.22
CA GLN A 48 -15.14 -12.71 1.25
C GLN A 48 -15.12 -11.25 1.68
N ILE A 49 -16.11 -10.80 2.45
CA ILE A 49 -16.18 -9.41 2.92
C ILE A 49 -15.27 -9.12 4.11
N PHE A 50 -14.74 -10.13 4.82
CA PHE A 50 -13.73 -9.93 5.86
C PHE A 50 -12.36 -9.61 5.24
N ASN A 51 -12.26 -8.46 4.60
CA ASN A 51 -11.09 -8.00 3.86
C ASN A 51 -10.77 -6.52 4.16
N GLN A 52 -9.82 -5.96 3.41
CA GLN A 52 -9.30 -4.60 3.57
C GLN A 52 -10.38 -3.51 3.48
N ILE A 53 -11.47 -3.73 2.75
CA ILE A 53 -12.58 -2.76 2.67
C ILE A 53 -13.31 -2.67 4.00
N THR A 54 -13.72 -3.81 4.56
CA THR A 54 -14.47 -3.85 5.84
C THR A 54 -13.66 -3.29 7.00
N TYR A 55 -12.36 -3.57 7.06
CA TYR A 55 -11.51 -3.10 8.15
C TYR A 55 -10.94 -1.70 7.88
N MET A 56 -10.16 -1.55 6.81
CA MET A 56 -9.30 -0.38 6.62
C MET A 56 -10.06 0.78 5.97
N LYS A 57 -10.80 0.55 4.87
CA LYS A 57 -11.64 1.61 4.26
C LYS A 57 -12.66 2.14 5.27
N SER A 58 -13.37 1.24 5.97
CA SER A 58 -14.32 1.64 7.02
C SER A 58 -13.66 2.48 8.11
N ALA A 59 -12.47 2.09 8.59
CA ALA A 59 -11.74 2.87 9.59
C ALA A 59 -11.35 4.26 9.04
N SER A 60 -10.91 4.35 7.79
CA SER A 60 -10.56 5.62 7.14
C SER A 60 -11.78 6.54 6.95
N VAL A 61 -12.92 5.99 6.54
CA VAL A 61 -14.17 6.75 6.37
C VAL A 61 -14.74 7.21 7.73
N ILE A 62 -14.63 6.40 8.77
CA ILE A 62 -14.96 6.81 10.15
C ILE A 62 -13.99 7.90 10.65
N HIS A 63 -12.70 7.78 10.31
CA HIS A 63 -11.69 8.79 10.63
C HIS A 63 -12.04 10.13 9.97
N MET A 64 -12.40 10.13 8.68
CA MET A 64 -12.90 11.31 7.98
C MET A 64 -14.15 11.90 8.65
N MET A 65 -15.11 11.06 9.06
CA MET A 65 -16.30 11.52 9.78
C MET A 65 -15.97 12.29 11.05
N LYS A 66 -15.07 11.76 11.88
CA LYS A 66 -14.60 12.43 13.08
C LYS A 66 -14.04 13.84 12.79
N HIS A 67 -13.42 14.06 11.64
CA HIS A 67 -12.89 15.37 11.26
C HIS A 67 -13.99 16.34 10.79
N PHE A 68 -15.00 15.87 10.06
CA PHE A 68 -16.07 16.76 9.60
C PHE A 68 -17.17 17.04 10.63
N ILE A 69 -17.39 16.20 11.66
CA ILE A 69 -18.35 16.49 12.74
C ILE A 69 -17.72 16.98 14.05
N SER A 70 -16.40 17.12 14.12
CA SER A 70 -15.59 17.32 15.34
C SER A 70 -15.33 16.07 16.16
N LYS A 71 -14.19 16.08 16.87
CA LYS A 71 -13.81 15.01 17.80
C LYS A 71 -14.78 14.91 18.97
N GLU A 72 -15.24 16.05 19.48
CA GLU A 72 -16.11 16.15 20.65
C GLU A 72 -17.51 15.57 20.34
N SER A 73 -18.14 16.01 19.26
CA SER A 73 -19.44 15.46 18.83
C SER A 73 -19.32 14.00 18.41
N PHE A 74 -18.23 13.59 17.73
CA PHE A 74 -17.99 12.18 17.42
C PHE A 74 -17.94 11.32 18.69
N GLN A 75 -17.23 11.77 19.73
CA GLN A 75 -17.11 11.02 20.98
C GLN A 75 -18.45 10.96 21.73
N GLN A 76 -19.19 12.06 21.79
CA GLN A 76 -20.51 12.11 22.42
C GLN A 76 -21.52 11.24 21.69
N GLY A 77 -21.58 11.34 20.36
CA GLY A 77 -22.42 10.50 19.51
C GLY A 77 -22.11 9.01 19.67
N LEU A 78 -20.83 8.62 19.70
CA LEU A 78 -20.45 7.22 19.94
C LEU A 78 -20.87 6.71 21.33
N GLN A 79 -20.73 7.53 22.37
CA GLN A 79 -21.20 7.17 23.72
C GLN A 79 -22.73 7.03 23.77
N GLY A 80 -23.45 7.93 23.09
CA GLY A 80 -24.91 7.85 22.95
C GLY A 80 -25.33 6.57 22.22
N TYR A 81 -24.68 6.27 21.10
CA TYR A 81 -24.95 5.09 20.28
C TYR A 81 -24.76 3.79 21.08
N LEU A 82 -23.63 3.65 21.77
CA LEU A 82 -23.35 2.45 22.58
C LEU A 82 -24.34 2.27 23.74
N LYS A 83 -24.80 3.36 24.36
CA LYS A 83 -25.83 3.31 25.42
C LYS A 83 -27.21 2.95 24.85
N MET A 84 -27.59 3.55 23.73
CA MET A 84 -28.90 3.37 23.10
C MET A 84 -29.11 1.95 22.58
N PHE A 85 -28.05 1.33 22.03
CA PHE A 85 -28.10 -0.02 21.45
C PHE A 85 -27.43 -1.08 22.33
N ALA A 86 -27.22 -0.79 23.62
CA ALA A 86 -26.61 -1.73 24.56
C ALA A 86 -27.40 -3.05 24.57
N TYR A 87 -26.67 -4.17 24.47
CA TYR A 87 -27.22 -5.53 24.46
C TYR A 87 -28.23 -5.83 23.32
N SER A 88 -28.18 -5.04 22.24
CA SER A 88 -29.02 -5.21 21.05
C SER A 88 -28.17 -5.14 19.77
N THR A 89 -28.82 -5.15 18.61
CA THR A 89 -28.19 -5.02 17.29
C THR A 89 -28.51 -3.66 16.68
N ALA A 90 -27.64 -3.18 15.80
CA ALA A 90 -27.84 -1.93 15.06
C ALA A 90 -27.41 -2.09 13.59
N ARG A 91 -27.87 -1.17 12.74
CA ARG A 91 -27.42 -1.00 11.35
C ARG A 91 -26.76 0.38 11.21
N GLN A 92 -26.17 0.65 10.04
CA GLN A 92 -25.46 1.90 9.82
C GLN A 92 -26.32 3.15 10.01
N ASP A 93 -27.60 3.10 9.61
CA ASP A 93 -28.51 4.25 9.70
C ASP A 93 -28.74 4.69 11.15
N GLN A 94 -28.76 3.75 12.10
CA GLN A 94 -28.83 4.08 13.52
C GLN A 94 -27.58 4.83 14.01
N LEU A 95 -26.39 4.47 13.50
CA LEU A 95 -25.18 5.22 13.83
C LEU A 95 -25.23 6.63 13.23
N TRP A 96 -25.66 6.77 11.98
CA TRP A 96 -25.77 8.08 11.32
C TRP A 96 -26.78 9.00 11.99
N GLN A 97 -27.92 8.46 12.43
CA GLN A 97 -28.92 9.21 13.17
C GLN A 97 -28.34 9.76 14.47
N VAL A 98 -27.73 8.89 15.30
CA VAL A 98 -27.15 9.32 16.58
C VAL A 98 -26.03 10.34 16.37
N MET A 99 -25.20 10.18 15.34
CA MET A 99 -24.15 11.16 15.01
C MET A 99 -24.74 12.50 14.58
N THR A 100 -25.82 12.50 13.79
CA THR A 100 -26.53 13.72 13.37
C THR A 100 -27.11 14.46 14.58
N ASP A 101 -27.77 13.73 15.50
CA ASP A 101 -28.43 14.30 16.67
C ASP A 101 -27.44 14.91 17.69
N ASN A 102 -26.19 14.45 17.71
CA ASN A 102 -25.15 14.92 18.64
C ASN A 102 -24.15 15.90 17.99
N MET A 103 -24.33 16.21 16.70
CA MET A 103 -23.49 17.18 15.99
C MET A 103 -23.92 18.60 16.35
N LYS A 104 -22.95 19.52 16.47
CA LYS A 104 -23.25 20.95 16.60
C LYS A 104 -23.70 21.54 15.27
N GLU A 105 -24.51 22.60 15.30
CA GLU A 105 -24.83 23.37 14.10
C GLU A 105 -23.56 23.93 13.43
N GLY A 106 -23.59 24.04 12.10
CA GLY A 106 -22.51 24.63 11.29
C GLY A 106 -21.39 23.69 10.85
N TRP A 107 -21.39 22.41 11.27
CA TRP A 107 -20.37 21.42 10.85
C TRP A 107 -20.70 20.77 9.50
N LEU A 108 -21.98 20.69 9.15
CA LEU A 108 -22.46 20.30 7.82
C LEU A 108 -23.21 21.46 7.17
N PRO A 109 -23.34 21.46 5.83
CA PRO A 109 -24.23 22.39 5.14
C PRO A 109 -25.67 22.27 5.64
N GLN A 110 -26.43 23.35 5.48
CA GLN A 110 -27.81 23.40 5.98
C GLN A 110 -28.67 22.29 5.35
N ASN A 111 -29.50 21.63 6.16
CA ASN A 111 -30.37 20.51 5.77
C ASN A 111 -29.63 19.26 5.28
N VAL A 112 -28.38 19.06 5.71
CA VAL A 112 -27.60 17.86 5.41
C VAL A 112 -27.31 17.10 6.68
N SER A 113 -27.66 15.82 6.69
CA SER A 113 -27.42 14.90 7.79
C SER A 113 -26.09 14.15 7.61
N VAL A 114 -25.59 13.52 8.68
CA VAL A 114 -24.44 12.62 8.58
C VAL A 114 -24.75 11.46 7.63
N LYS A 115 -26.02 11.04 7.54
CA LYS A 115 -26.45 9.98 6.62
C LYS A 115 -26.24 10.37 5.16
N ASP A 116 -26.63 11.58 4.76
CA ASP A 116 -26.48 12.06 3.38
C ASP A 116 -25.02 12.01 2.92
N VAL A 117 -24.09 12.35 3.82
CA VAL A 117 -22.65 12.25 3.58
C VAL A 117 -22.23 10.79 3.52
N MET A 118 -22.47 10.03 4.59
CA MET A 118 -21.89 8.70 4.80
C MET A 118 -22.46 7.62 3.89
N ASP A 119 -23.70 7.76 3.40
CA ASP A 119 -24.26 6.86 2.40
C ASP A 119 -23.45 6.87 1.10
N SER A 120 -22.98 8.05 0.65
CA SER A 120 -22.11 8.17 -0.53
C SER A 120 -20.75 7.48 -0.37
N TRP A 121 -20.32 7.18 0.86
CA TRP A 121 -19.05 6.50 1.13
C TRP A 121 -19.20 5.00 1.43
N THR A 122 -20.38 4.58 1.87
CA THR A 122 -20.60 3.22 2.41
C THR A 122 -21.43 2.35 1.48
N LEU A 123 -22.32 2.94 0.68
CA LEU A 123 -23.24 2.21 -0.20
C LEU A 123 -22.69 2.02 -1.62
N GLN A 124 -21.59 2.68 -1.97
CA GLN A 124 -20.94 2.56 -3.27
C GLN A 124 -19.47 2.12 -3.18
N VAL A 125 -18.98 1.56 -4.29
CA VAL A 125 -17.62 1.04 -4.43
C VAL A 125 -16.64 2.17 -4.76
N GLY A 126 -15.39 2.03 -4.32
CA GLY A 126 -14.32 2.97 -4.67
C GLY A 126 -14.34 4.26 -3.87
N TYR A 127 -13.50 5.20 -4.33
CA TYR A 127 -13.32 6.52 -3.76
C TYR A 127 -12.94 7.53 -4.86
N PRO A 128 -13.11 8.84 -4.63
CA PRO A 128 -12.84 9.83 -5.65
C PRO A 128 -11.37 10.27 -5.69
N VAL A 129 -10.93 10.69 -6.87
CA VAL A 129 -9.86 11.67 -7.03
C VAL A 129 -10.48 13.04 -7.26
N ILE A 130 -9.95 14.05 -6.57
CA ILE A 130 -10.32 15.44 -6.76
C ILE A 130 -9.25 16.11 -7.61
N THR A 131 -9.59 16.51 -8.83
CA THR A 131 -8.67 17.25 -9.71
C THR A 131 -8.95 18.74 -9.59
N VAL A 132 -7.90 19.50 -9.23
CA VAL A 132 -7.91 20.96 -9.11
C VAL A 132 -7.32 21.55 -10.37
N THR A 133 -8.12 22.32 -11.10
CA THR A 133 -7.68 23.08 -12.28
C THR A 133 -7.81 24.57 -12.00
N ARG A 134 -6.69 25.27 -11.91
CA ARG A 134 -6.67 26.70 -11.56
C ARG A 134 -6.74 27.61 -12.78
N ASP A 135 -7.57 28.64 -12.69
CA ASP A 135 -7.50 29.83 -13.55
C ASP A 135 -6.72 30.91 -12.79
N TYR A 136 -5.42 30.94 -13.04
CA TYR A 136 -4.47 31.83 -12.37
C TYR A 136 -4.75 33.31 -12.65
N LEU A 137 -5.35 33.65 -13.79
CA LEU A 137 -5.66 35.04 -14.13
C LEU A 137 -6.90 35.53 -13.36
N ARG A 138 -7.91 34.66 -13.20
CA ARG A 138 -9.15 35.00 -12.48
C ARG A 138 -9.07 34.75 -10.98
N GLY A 139 -8.02 34.10 -10.49
CA GLY A 139 -7.90 33.72 -9.09
C GLY A 139 -8.97 32.72 -8.66
N THR A 140 -9.31 31.77 -9.53
CA THR A 140 -10.32 30.73 -9.27
C THR A 140 -9.74 29.34 -9.52
N ALA A 141 -10.42 28.31 -8.99
CA ALA A 141 -10.13 26.93 -9.32
C ALA A 141 -11.42 26.14 -9.49
N VAL A 142 -11.43 25.24 -10.47
CA VAL A 142 -12.48 24.25 -10.64
C VAL A 142 -12.00 22.95 -10.02
N LEU A 143 -12.78 22.41 -9.10
CA LEU A 143 -12.59 21.09 -8.51
C LEU A 143 -13.53 20.15 -9.24
N THR A 144 -12.98 19.07 -9.78
CA THR A 144 -13.73 17.96 -10.39
C THR A 144 -13.55 16.71 -9.56
N GLN A 145 -14.58 15.87 -9.47
CA GLN A 145 -14.46 14.55 -8.86
C GLN A 145 -14.73 13.45 -9.88
N ASP A 146 -13.87 12.43 -9.88
CA ASP A 146 -14.03 11.19 -10.64
C ASP A 146 -13.68 10.00 -9.74
N ARG A 147 -14.23 8.81 -10.00
CA ARG A 147 -13.77 7.59 -9.33
C ARG A 147 -12.31 7.33 -9.69
N PHE A 148 -11.48 7.12 -8.68
CA PHE A 148 -10.09 6.74 -8.91
C PHE A 148 -9.98 5.23 -9.19
N LEU A 149 -9.47 4.88 -10.38
CA LEU A 149 -9.16 3.51 -10.78
C LEU A 149 -7.70 3.40 -11.21
N LEU A 150 -6.99 2.37 -10.71
CA LEU A 150 -5.59 2.14 -11.08
C LEU A 150 -5.40 1.80 -12.56
N SER A 151 -6.43 1.23 -13.20
CA SER A 151 -6.43 0.96 -14.65
C SER A 151 -6.39 2.21 -15.52
N GLY A 152 -6.57 3.41 -14.94
CA GLY A 152 -6.64 4.67 -15.67
C GLY A 152 -7.94 4.85 -16.47
N ASN A 153 -8.77 3.82 -16.60
CA ASN A 153 -10.11 3.93 -17.17
C ASN A 153 -10.90 4.97 -16.39
N ARG A 154 -11.35 6.01 -17.09
CA ARG A 154 -12.31 6.96 -16.53
C ARG A 154 -13.62 6.23 -16.40
N ASP A 155 -14.04 6.00 -15.15
CA ASP A 155 -15.27 5.29 -14.88
C ASP A 155 -16.44 6.12 -15.44
N ASN A 156 -17.17 5.57 -16.40
CA ASN A 156 -18.35 6.22 -16.97
C ASN A 156 -19.57 6.14 -16.03
N SER A 157 -19.42 5.57 -14.84
CA SER A 157 -20.46 5.61 -13.81
C SER A 157 -20.69 7.04 -13.30
N ASP A 158 -21.94 7.35 -12.94
CA ASP A 158 -22.29 8.59 -12.24
C ASP A 158 -22.05 8.48 -10.72
N LEU A 159 -21.02 7.71 -10.31
CA LEU A 159 -20.63 7.60 -8.92
C LEU A 159 -20.05 8.94 -8.44
N LEU A 160 -20.73 9.55 -7.49
CA LEU A 160 -20.37 10.82 -6.90
C LEU A 160 -20.36 10.69 -5.38
N TRP A 161 -19.51 11.46 -4.74
CA TRP A 161 -19.34 11.47 -3.30
C TRP A 161 -19.68 12.84 -2.73
N TRP A 162 -20.13 12.82 -1.47
CA TRP A 162 -20.17 14.00 -0.61
C TRP A 162 -18.78 14.21 0.00
N VAL A 163 -17.96 15.05 -0.64
CA VAL A 163 -16.54 15.18 -0.28
C VAL A 163 -16.29 16.36 0.66
N PRO A 164 -15.85 16.12 1.92
CA PRO A 164 -15.40 17.17 2.82
C PRO A 164 -14.01 17.66 2.42
N VAL A 165 -13.88 18.91 1.98
CA VAL A 165 -12.62 19.48 1.50
C VAL A 165 -12.04 20.47 2.52
N SER A 166 -10.96 20.07 3.18
CA SER A 166 -10.05 20.97 3.88
C SER A 166 -8.97 21.48 2.93
N TYR A 167 -8.54 22.74 3.09
CA TYR A 167 -7.47 23.32 2.28
C TYR A 167 -6.69 24.43 2.99
N THR A 168 -5.48 24.70 2.51
CA THR A 168 -4.64 25.85 2.87
C THR A 168 -3.87 26.37 1.66
N THR A 169 -3.39 27.60 1.72
CA THR A 169 -2.46 28.17 0.72
C THR A 169 -1.06 28.34 1.30
N GLN A 170 -0.11 28.69 0.42
CA GLN A 170 1.28 29.00 0.79
C GLN A 170 1.41 30.13 1.80
N PHE A 171 0.51 31.13 1.77
CA PHE A 171 0.54 32.22 2.73
C PHE A 171 -0.05 31.80 4.08
N GLU A 172 -1.19 31.12 4.09
CA GLU A 172 -1.88 30.76 5.34
C GLU A 172 -1.15 29.71 6.16
N LYS A 173 -0.60 28.66 5.50
CA LYS A 173 0.10 27.52 6.11
C LYS A 173 -0.66 26.89 7.31
N LYS A 174 -1.99 26.89 7.29
CA LYS A 174 -2.85 26.32 8.35
C LYS A 174 -2.98 24.80 8.23
N PHE A 175 -1.86 24.09 8.25
CA PHE A 175 -1.81 22.64 8.00
C PHE A 175 -2.57 21.77 9.02
N ASN A 176 -2.86 22.31 10.20
CA ASN A 176 -3.62 21.61 11.26
C ASN A 176 -5.13 21.89 11.19
N ASP A 177 -5.57 22.82 10.35
CA ASP A 177 -6.97 23.19 10.16
C ASP A 177 -7.67 22.20 9.22
N THR A 178 -7.89 20.99 9.73
CA THR A 178 -8.45 19.86 8.98
C THR A 178 -9.98 19.88 8.86
N GLN A 179 -10.64 20.92 9.37
CA GLN A 179 -12.09 21.06 9.26
C GLN A 179 -12.46 21.34 7.78
N PRO A 180 -13.58 20.81 7.27
CA PRO A 180 -14.00 21.08 5.90
C PRO A 180 -14.34 22.56 5.73
N LYS A 181 -13.70 23.21 4.75
CA LYS A 181 -13.97 24.60 4.34
C LYS A 181 -14.86 24.67 3.10
N LEU A 182 -14.90 23.58 2.34
CA LEU A 182 -15.71 23.40 1.14
C LEU A 182 -16.31 21.99 1.15
N TRP A 183 -17.46 21.86 0.52
CA TRP A 183 -18.09 20.56 0.26
C TRP A 183 -18.32 20.40 -1.24
N LEU A 184 -18.09 19.19 -1.76
CA LEU A 184 -18.61 18.76 -3.06
C LEU A 184 -19.83 17.89 -2.81
N PRO A 185 -21.06 18.42 -2.89
CA PRO A 185 -22.26 17.74 -2.43
C PRO A 185 -22.84 16.82 -3.52
N ASN A 186 -22.19 15.68 -3.79
CA ASN A 186 -22.64 14.76 -4.84
C ASN A 186 -22.74 15.42 -6.23
N MET A 187 -21.85 16.37 -6.52
CA MET A 187 -21.78 17.12 -7.78
C MET A 187 -20.44 16.85 -8.47
N LYS A 188 -20.44 16.79 -9.81
CA LYS A 188 -19.21 16.61 -10.59
C LYS A 188 -18.20 17.73 -10.39
N THR A 189 -18.66 18.95 -10.11
CA THR A 189 -17.80 20.13 -10.04
C THR A 189 -18.13 21.07 -8.89
N ALA A 190 -17.11 21.72 -8.32
CA ALA A 190 -17.23 22.88 -7.44
C ALA A 190 -16.24 23.99 -7.85
N ILE A 191 -16.54 25.24 -7.52
CA ILE A 191 -15.68 26.39 -7.86
C ILE A 191 -15.16 27.04 -6.58
N MET A 192 -13.84 27.23 -6.52
CA MET A 192 -13.16 28.05 -5.51
C MET A 192 -12.85 29.42 -6.08
N GLN A 193 -12.93 30.46 -5.24
CA GLN A 193 -12.65 31.85 -5.59
C GLN A 193 -11.64 32.45 -4.61
N GLY A 194 -11.05 33.60 -4.97
CA GLY A 194 -10.14 34.34 -4.10
C GLY A 194 -8.77 33.68 -3.92
N LEU A 195 -8.31 32.95 -4.94
CA LEU A 195 -7.02 32.27 -4.94
C LEU A 195 -5.93 33.17 -5.54
N ASP A 196 -4.83 33.34 -4.82
CA ASP A 196 -3.65 34.05 -5.32
C ASP A 196 -2.88 33.21 -6.33
N ALA A 197 -2.62 33.77 -7.52
CA ALA A 197 -1.91 33.12 -8.61
C ALA A 197 -0.47 32.71 -8.27
N SER A 198 0.18 33.42 -7.34
CA SER A 198 1.58 33.24 -6.95
C SER A 198 1.80 32.19 -5.85
N GLN A 199 0.71 31.62 -5.30
CA GLN A 199 0.76 30.71 -4.18
C GLN A 199 0.31 29.32 -4.60
N TRP A 200 0.93 28.26 -4.08
CA TRP A 200 0.33 26.93 -4.17
C TRP A 200 -0.96 26.82 -3.35
N LEU A 201 -1.84 25.91 -3.78
CA LEU A 201 -3.04 25.47 -3.07
C LEU A 201 -2.87 23.98 -2.69
N LEU A 202 -3.16 23.63 -1.43
CA LEU A 202 -3.15 22.26 -0.93
C LEU A 202 -4.51 21.88 -0.34
N LEU A 203 -5.07 20.77 -0.81
CA LEU A 203 -6.31 20.18 -0.33
C LEU A 203 -6.06 18.91 0.49
N ASN A 204 -7.09 18.45 1.20
CA ASN A 204 -7.10 17.23 2.00
C ASN A 204 -5.98 17.23 3.05
N LEU A 205 -5.98 18.22 3.93
CA LEU A 205 -4.91 18.41 4.90
C LEU A 205 -4.79 17.18 5.81
N LYS A 206 -3.54 16.68 5.94
CA LYS A 206 -3.16 15.46 6.66
C LYS A 206 -3.90 14.19 6.21
N ARG A 207 -4.38 14.16 4.96
CA ARG A 207 -5.16 13.05 4.39
C ARG A 207 -6.30 12.58 5.31
N THR A 208 -7.01 13.54 5.89
CA THR A 208 -8.16 13.25 6.76
C THR A 208 -9.36 12.73 5.97
N GLY A 209 -9.50 13.14 4.71
CA GLY A 209 -10.48 12.60 3.78
C GLY A 209 -9.98 11.37 3.01
N PHE A 210 -10.89 10.43 2.74
CA PHE A 210 -10.61 9.21 1.98
C PHE A 210 -10.66 9.46 0.46
N TYR A 211 -9.85 10.39 -0.03
CA TYR A 211 -9.77 10.74 -1.45
C TYR A 211 -8.36 11.21 -1.82
N ARG A 212 -8.01 11.09 -3.11
CA ARG A 212 -6.75 11.60 -3.65
C ARG A 212 -6.92 12.99 -4.23
N VAL A 213 -5.85 13.77 -4.28
CA VAL A 213 -5.89 15.11 -4.89
C VAL A 213 -4.88 15.20 -6.02
N ASN A 214 -5.37 15.55 -7.21
CA ASN A 214 -4.54 15.94 -8.33
C ASN A 214 -4.59 17.46 -8.51
N TYR A 215 -3.50 18.03 -8.99
CA TYR A 215 -3.41 19.45 -9.31
C TYR A 215 -2.96 19.62 -10.77
N ASP A 216 -3.21 20.80 -11.34
CA ASP A 216 -2.55 21.21 -12.57
C ASP A 216 -1.01 21.34 -12.40
N ASP A 217 -0.29 21.25 -13.52
CA ASP A 217 1.17 21.20 -13.55
C ASP A 217 1.83 22.41 -12.87
N ASN A 218 1.23 23.61 -12.96
CA ASN A 218 1.81 24.80 -12.34
C ASN A 218 1.68 24.75 -10.82
N ASN A 219 0.56 24.27 -10.29
CA ASN A 219 0.41 24.07 -8.86
C ASN A 219 1.34 22.95 -8.35
N TRP A 220 1.48 21.85 -9.09
CA TRP A 220 2.47 20.80 -8.78
C TRP A 220 3.89 21.36 -8.72
N LYS A 221 4.27 22.20 -9.69
CA LYS A 221 5.59 22.84 -9.72
C LYS A 221 5.84 23.70 -8.48
N MET A 222 4.89 24.57 -8.11
CA MET A 222 5.01 25.40 -6.89
C MET A 222 5.09 24.55 -5.61
N ILE A 223 4.38 23.41 -5.55
CA ILE A 223 4.48 22.46 -4.44
C ILE A 223 5.86 21.83 -4.37
N ILE A 224 6.43 21.40 -5.51
CA ILE A 224 7.77 20.79 -5.57
C ILE A 224 8.84 21.78 -5.10
N GLU A 225 8.75 23.05 -5.52
CA GLU A 225 9.68 24.10 -5.13
C GLU A 225 9.67 24.37 -3.62
N ASP A 226 8.50 24.28 -2.97
CA ASP A 226 8.34 24.54 -1.53
C ASP A 226 8.28 23.25 -0.68
N TYR A 227 8.56 22.08 -1.28
CA TYR A 227 8.31 20.75 -0.70
C TYR A 227 8.89 20.59 0.71
N HIS A 228 10.14 20.98 0.92
CA HIS A 228 10.84 20.85 2.21
C HIS A 228 10.30 21.78 3.31
N GLN A 229 9.50 22.79 2.96
CA GLN A 229 8.82 23.67 3.93
C GLN A 229 7.48 23.11 4.41
N LEU A 230 6.98 22.04 3.77
CA LEU A 230 5.72 21.41 4.13
C LEU A 230 5.89 20.44 5.31
N PRO A 231 4.87 20.26 6.16
CA PRO A 231 4.88 19.26 7.21
C PRO A 231 5.08 17.84 6.66
N GLU A 232 5.73 17.00 7.45
CA GLU A 232 6.11 15.63 7.11
C GLU A 232 4.96 14.80 6.52
N ILE A 233 3.81 14.75 7.20
CA ILE A 233 2.66 13.97 6.73
C ILE A 233 2.06 14.48 5.41
N ILE A 234 2.20 15.79 5.13
CA ILE A 234 1.73 16.39 3.87
C ILE A 234 2.71 16.05 2.75
N ARG A 235 4.02 16.07 3.02
CA ARG A 235 5.05 15.62 2.08
C ARG A 235 4.83 14.15 1.68
N ALA A 236 4.61 13.28 2.67
CA ALA A 236 4.28 11.87 2.46
C ALA A 236 2.99 11.67 1.64
N GLN A 237 1.94 12.45 1.91
CA GLN A 237 0.71 12.44 1.11
C GLN A 237 0.97 12.83 -0.35
N LEU A 238 1.69 13.92 -0.59
CA LEU A 238 1.97 14.42 -1.95
C LEU A 238 2.78 13.43 -2.77
N LEU A 239 3.80 12.83 -2.16
CA LEU A 239 4.60 11.78 -2.76
C LEU A 239 3.74 10.57 -3.19
N ASN A 240 2.93 10.06 -2.26
CA ASN A 240 2.06 8.92 -2.51
C ASN A 240 0.98 9.25 -3.57
N ASP A 241 0.38 10.44 -3.54
CA ASP A 241 -0.57 10.89 -4.54
C ASP A 241 0.07 11.02 -5.91
N ALA A 242 1.21 11.71 -6.03
CA ALA A 242 1.86 11.91 -7.32
C ALA A 242 2.18 10.58 -8.03
N LEU A 243 2.74 9.60 -7.31
CA LEU A 243 3.06 8.28 -7.87
C LEU A 243 1.81 7.46 -8.22
N SER A 244 0.78 7.48 -7.36
CA SER A 244 -0.49 6.79 -7.62
C SER A 244 -1.26 7.41 -8.79
N LEU A 245 -1.28 8.75 -8.87
CA LEU A 245 -1.91 9.49 -9.96
C LEU A 245 -1.18 9.29 -11.28
N ALA A 246 0.15 9.24 -11.27
CA ALA A 246 0.94 8.93 -12.46
C ALA A 246 0.66 7.50 -12.95
N ARG A 247 0.59 6.54 -12.02
CA ARG A 247 0.22 5.14 -12.33
C ARG A 247 -1.16 5.02 -12.99
N ALA A 248 -2.10 5.86 -12.59
CA ALA A 248 -3.46 5.89 -13.13
C ALA A 248 -3.66 6.89 -14.29
N GLY A 249 -2.57 7.53 -14.78
CA GLY A 249 -2.63 8.50 -15.89
C GLY A 249 -3.41 9.79 -15.59
N PHE A 250 -3.42 10.25 -14.35
CA PHE A 250 -3.96 11.57 -13.96
C PHE A 250 -2.88 12.67 -13.97
N THR A 251 -1.61 12.30 -13.88
CA THR A 251 -0.45 13.17 -14.05
C THR A 251 0.67 12.41 -14.75
N SER A 252 1.76 13.09 -15.12
CA SER A 252 2.91 12.46 -15.78
C SER A 252 3.84 11.76 -14.78
N TYR A 253 4.51 10.68 -15.20
CA TYR A 253 5.58 10.10 -14.40
C TYR A 253 6.75 11.06 -14.23
N THR A 254 6.95 11.99 -15.16
CA THR A 254 7.94 13.06 -15.03
C THR A 254 7.70 13.90 -13.78
N ILE A 255 6.47 14.34 -13.50
CA ILE A 255 6.14 15.08 -12.27
C ILE A 255 6.37 14.20 -11.05
N ALA A 256 5.86 12.97 -11.06
CA ALA A 256 5.97 12.07 -9.92
C ALA A 256 7.44 11.72 -9.57
N LEU A 257 8.25 11.39 -10.58
CA LEU A 257 9.66 11.06 -10.41
C LEU A 257 10.53 12.28 -10.07
N ASN A 258 10.16 13.48 -10.53
CA ASN A 258 10.81 14.72 -10.08
C ASN A 258 10.55 14.97 -8.58
N LEU A 259 9.32 14.69 -8.11
CA LEU A 259 9.00 14.80 -6.69
C LEU A 259 9.76 13.77 -5.85
N THR A 260 9.94 12.53 -6.33
CA THR A 260 10.76 11.54 -5.62
C THR A 260 12.23 11.94 -5.53
N GLN A 261 12.76 12.85 -6.36
CA GLN A 261 14.12 13.38 -6.17
C GLN A 261 14.24 14.18 -4.87
N GLN A 262 13.16 14.80 -4.38
CA GLN A 262 13.19 15.58 -3.14
C GLN A 262 13.38 14.70 -1.89
N ILE A 263 13.09 13.39 -1.98
CA ILE A 263 13.20 12.48 -0.84
C ILE A 263 14.65 12.19 -0.45
N SER A 264 15.62 12.43 -1.34
CA SER A 264 17.05 12.15 -1.06
C SER A 264 17.57 12.92 0.16
N ASN A 265 16.99 14.09 0.42
CA ASN A 265 17.34 14.96 1.54
C ASN A 265 16.37 14.83 2.74
N ASP A 266 15.40 13.90 2.67
CA ASP A 266 14.37 13.72 3.68
C ASP A 266 14.68 12.51 4.56
N GLU A 267 14.88 12.74 5.86
CA GLU A 267 15.09 11.69 6.87
C GLU A 267 13.75 11.16 7.44
N SER A 268 12.62 11.66 6.93
CA SER A 268 11.28 11.26 7.37
C SER A 268 10.99 9.79 7.11
N TYR A 269 10.66 9.08 8.19
CA TYR A 269 10.05 7.76 8.10
C TYR A 269 8.80 7.78 7.20
N PHE A 270 7.91 8.74 7.40
CA PHE A 270 6.62 8.77 6.72
C PHE A 270 6.76 9.01 5.22
N CYS A 271 7.67 9.89 4.78
CA CYS A 271 7.92 10.12 3.36
C CYS A 271 8.40 8.85 2.67
N TRP A 272 9.40 8.16 3.23
CA TRP A 272 9.94 6.93 2.65
C TRP A 272 8.95 5.76 2.70
N ALA A 273 8.25 5.60 3.82
CA ALA A 273 7.26 4.55 3.97
C ALA A 273 6.06 4.75 3.02
N SER A 274 5.65 6.00 2.77
CA SER A 274 4.49 6.33 1.93
C SER A 274 4.66 6.02 0.43
N VAL A 275 5.89 5.86 -0.04
CA VAL A 275 6.19 5.57 -1.46
C VAL A 275 6.75 4.17 -1.67
N LYS A 276 6.93 3.40 -0.59
CA LYS A 276 7.56 2.09 -0.63
C LYS A 276 6.87 1.16 -1.64
N GLU A 277 5.54 1.11 -1.61
CA GLU A 277 4.75 0.25 -2.49
C GLU A 277 4.83 0.71 -3.96
N GLU A 278 4.75 2.02 -4.21
CA GLU A 278 4.81 2.58 -5.56
C GLU A 278 6.20 2.44 -6.19
N LEU A 279 7.28 2.66 -5.43
CA LEU A 279 8.64 2.42 -5.89
C LEU A 279 8.90 0.93 -6.12
N THR A 280 8.39 0.07 -5.23
CA THR A 280 8.50 -1.40 -5.40
C THR A 280 7.72 -1.87 -6.63
N PHE A 281 6.55 -1.27 -6.91
CA PHE A 281 5.79 -1.56 -8.12
C PHE A 281 6.59 -1.24 -9.39
N ILE A 282 7.19 -0.04 -9.47
CA ILE A 282 8.02 0.32 -10.64
C ILE A 282 9.23 -0.61 -10.75
N HIS A 283 9.90 -0.92 -9.62
CA HIS A 283 10.98 -1.90 -9.57
C HIS A 283 10.56 -3.24 -10.19
N ASP A 284 9.45 -3.82 -9.70
CA ASP A 284 9.00 -5.14 -10.10
C ASP A 284 8.52 -5.18 -11.56
N MET A 285 7.92 -4.09 -12.06
CA MET A 285 7.54 -3.97 -13.47
C MET A 285 8.73 -3.82 -14.43
N LEU A 286 9.81 -3.19 -13.97
CA LEU A 286 11.00 -2.95 -14.79
C LEU A 286 11.99 -4.11 -14.75
N ILE A 287 11.88 -5.05 -13.82
CA ILE A 287 12.92 -6.03 -13.47
C ILE A 287 13.46 -6.86 -14.64
N ASN A 288 12.64 -7.12 -15.66
CA ASN A 288 12.99 -7.88 -16.86
C ASN A 288 13.17 -6.98 -18.10
N THR A 289 13.46 -5.69 -17.89
CA THR A 289 13.61 -4.70 -18.97
C THR A 289 14.99 -4.05 -18.98
N PRO A 290 15.44 -3.48 -20.11
CA PRO A 290 16.67 -2.71 -20.18
C PRO A 290 16.72 -1.49 -19.25
N ALA A 291 15.56 -0.94 -18.85
CA ALA A 291 15.50 0.23 -17.97
C ALA A 291 15.81 -0.07 -16.50
N TYR A 292 15.78 -1.36 -16.09
CA TYR A 292 15.95 -1.78 -14.71
C TYR A 292 17.25 -1.26 -14.08
N MET A 293 18.36 -1.39 -14.80
CA MET A 293 19.68 -1.02 -14.28
C MET A 293 19.73 0.46 -13.91
N ASN A 294 19.22 1.34 -14.79
CA ASN A 294 19.16 2.78 -14.53
C ASN A 294 18.21 3.10 -13.37
N TYR A 295 17.08 2.38 -13.25
CA TYR A 295 16.15 2.54 -12.13
C TYR A 295 16.79 2.13 -10.80
N SER A 296 17.49 0.99 -10.77
CA SER A 296 18.22 0.53 -9.60
C SER A 296 19.30 1.52 -9.18
N PHE A 297 20.08 2.05 -10.12
CA PHE A 297 21.09 3.08 -9.82
C PHE A 297 20.47 4.37 -9.32
N TYR A 298 19.34 4.82 -9.89
CA TYR A 298 18.62 5.98 -9.41
C TYR A 298 18.23 5.82 -7.93
N LEU A 299 17.59 4.70 -7.56
CA LEU A 299 17.18 4.45 -6.17
C LEU A 299 18.37 4.24 -5.21
N GLN A 300 19.44 3.57 -5.65
CA GLN A 300 20.68 3.47 -4.88
C GLN A 300 21.32 4.85 -4.67
N GLY A 301 21.25 5.73 -5.66
CA GLY A 301 21.66 7.13 -5.55
C GLY A 301 20.85 7.89 -4.51
N LEU A 302 19.52 7.72 -4.49
CA LEU A 302 18.68 8.30 -3.44
C LEU A 302 19.09 7.77 -2.05
N LEU A 303 19.28 6.46 -1.90
CA LEU A 303 19.74 5.85 -0.65
C LEU A 303 21.08 6.41 -0.18
N GLN A 304 22.05 6.56 -1.09
CA GLN A 304 23.38 7.10 -0.79
C GLN A 304 23.32 8.55 -0.31
N LEU A 305 22.42 9.35 -0.88
CA LEU A 305 22.23 10.75 -0.48
C LEU A 305 21.51 10.88 0.87
N THR A 306 20.77 9.86 1.29
CA THR A 306 20.19 9.88 2.63
C THR A 306 21.28 9.84 3.69
N LYS A 307 21.09 10.60 4.77
CA LYS A 307 21.93 10.54 5.98
C LYS A 307 21.59 9.35 6.88
N SER A 308 20.81 8.39 6.38
CA SER A 308 20.35 7.24 7.16
C SER A 308 21.52 6.34 7.52
N ASN A 309 21.60 5.94 8.79
CA ASN A 309 22.60 4.98 9.24
C ASN A 309 22.21 3.56 8.80
N LEU A 310 22.86 3.05 7.75
CA LEU A 310 22.62 1.72 7.17
C LEU A 310 23.52 0.61 7.78
N THR A 311 24.00 0.78 9.02
CA THR A 311 24.74 -0.29 9.71
C THR A 311 23.81 -1.38 10.23
N LEU A 312 24.19 -2.65 10.06
CA LEU A 312 23.40 -3.78 10.53
C LEU A 312 23.61 -4.12 12.01
N VAL A 313 24.83 -3.90 12.51
CA VAL A 313 25.17 -4.12 13.91
C VAL A 313 24.83 -2.86 14.70
N SER A 314 23.78 -2.95 15.51
CA SER A 314 23.36 -1.88 16.39
C SER A 314 24.22 -1.85 17.66
N GLY A 315 24.93 -0.76 17.91
CA GLY A 315 25.00 -0.23 19.28
C GLY A 315 23.59 0.23 19.69
N ASN A 316 23.27 0.25 21.00
CA ASN A 316 21.96 0.61 21.58
C ASN A 316 21.14 1.50 20.63
N LEU A 317 20.23 0.90 19.85
CA LEU A 317 19.25 1.69 19.11
C LEU A 317 18.42 2.39 20.19
N ASN A 318 18.26 3.70 20.06
CA ASN A 318 17.33 4.42 20.91
C ASN A 318 15.96 3.70 20.89
N ASN A 319 15.25 3.70 22.02
CA ASN A 319 13.93 3.06 22.16
C ASN A 319 12.85 3.66 21.23
N ASP A 320 13.19 4.66 20.41
CA ASP A 320 12.29 5.29 19.44
C ASP A 320 11.84 4.29 18.36
N LEU A 321 10.53 4.05 18.32
CA LEU A 321 9.87 3.18 17.35
C LEU A 321 10.05 3.69 15.91
N ILE A 322 9.92 5.00 15.68
CA ILE A 322 9.90 5.58 14.34
C ILE A 322 11.28 5.48 13.69
N HIS A 323 12.34 5.75 14.46
CA HIS A 323 13.70 5.53 13.99
C HIS A 323 13.98 4.07 13.61
N ARG A 324 13.52 3.11 14.41
CA ARG A 324 13.67 1.66 14.10
C ARG A 324 12.91 1.26 12.84
N LEU A 325 11.67 1.72 12.69
CA LEU A 325 10.87 1.48 11.50
C LEU A 325 11.51 2.08 10.24
N HIS A 326 12.03 3.31 10.34
CA HIS A 326 12.77 3.96 9.26
C HIS A 326 14.01 3.17 8.86
N LYS A 327 14.85 2.81 9.83
CA LYS A 327 16.04 1.99 9.59
C LYS A 327 15.69 0.66 8.94
N GLY A 328 14.66 -0.03 9.43
CA GLY A 328 14.16 -1.27 8.85
C GLY A 328 13.74 -1.11 7.39
N ASN A 329 12.98 -0.06 7.07
CA ASN A 329 12.58 0.24 5.70
C ASN A 329 13.77 0.55 4.78
N MET A 330 14.75 1.34 5.26
CA MET A 330 15.93 1.69 4.46
C MET A 330 16.83 0.47 4.21
N ILE A 331 17.05 -0.39 5.21
CA ILE A 331 17.78 -1.64 5.03
C ILE A 331 17.03 -2.59 4.10
N ALA A 332 15.70 -2.68 4.20
CA ALA A 332 14.89 -3.50 3.28
C ALA A 332 15.01 -3.02 1.83
N LEU A 333 14.93 -1.71 1.59
CA LEU A 333 15.12 -1.14 0.27
C LEU A 333 16.55 -1.38 -0.25
N ALA A 334 17.57 -1.17 0.59
CA ALA A 334 18.96 -1.44 0.24
C ALA A 334 19.19 -2.92 -0.11
N CYS A 335 18.58 -3.85 0.62
CA CYS A 335 18.63 -5.28 0.33
C CYS A 335 17.96 -5.62 -1.00
N LYS A 336 16.75 -5.09 -1.24
CA LYS A 336 15.99 -5.30 -2.48
C LYS A 336 16.76 -4.81 -3.71
N LEU A 337 17.48 -3.70 -3.58
CA LEU A 337 18.31 -3.11 -4.64
C LEU A 337 19.72 -3.70 -4.75
N GLU A 338 20.06 -4.71 -3.94
CA GLU A 338 21.40 -5.29 -3.85
C GLU A 338 22.50 -4.23 -3.60
N TYR A 339 22.21 -3.23 -2.75
CA TYR A 339 23.11 -2.11 -2.48
C TYR A 339 24.42 -2.58 -1.81
N PRO A 340 25.59 -2.44 -2.47
CA PRO A 340 26.81 -3.13 -2.05
C PRO A 340 27.27 -2.89 -0.61
N PRO A 341 27.21 -1.66 -0.05
CA PRO A 341 27.61 -1.42 1.35
C PRO A 341 26.80 -2.22 2.38
N VAL A 342 25.53 -2.51 2.10
CA VAL A 342 24.69 -3.32 2.98
C VAL A 342 24.93 -4.81 2.72
N ILE A 343 24.99 -5.24 1.45
CA ILE A 343 25.23 -6.64 1.09
C ILE A 343 26.56 -7.16 1.64
N ASN A 344 27.63 -6.35 1.58
CA ASN A 344 28.94 -6.72 2.14
C ASN A 344 28.88 -6.95 3.67
N GLN A 345 28.10 -6.15 4.41
CA GLN A 345 27.89 -6.36 5.84
C GLN A 345 27.13 -7.66 6.11
N ILE A 346 26.11 -7.97 5.30
CA ILE A 346 25.33 -9.22 5.41
C ILE A 346 26.23 -10.43 5.16
N GLN A 347 27.08 -10.40 4.14
CA GLN A 347 28.02 -11.49 3.86
C GLN A 347 29.00 -11.71 5.03
N SER A 348 29.48 -10.63 5.65
CA SER A 348 30.30 -10.74 6.87
C SER A 348 29.54 -11.37 8.04
N LEU A 349 28.27 -10.99 8.24
CA LEU A 349 27.41 -11.58 9.27
C LEU A 349 27.17 -13.07 9.04
N VAL A 350 26.86 -13.48 7.80
CA VAL A 350 26.66 -14.90 7.44
C VAL A 350 27.92 -15.71 7.69
N ASN A 351 29.09 -15.18 7.35
CA ASN A 351 30.37 -15.83 7.65
C ASN A 351 30.59 -16.00 9.16
N ASP A 352 30.24 -15.00 9.97
CA ASP A 352 30.34 -15.09 11.42
C ASP A 352 29.37 -16.12 12.02
N TRP A 353 28.13 -16.20 11.51
CA TRP A 353 27.14 -17.19 11.94
C TRP A 353 27.55 -18.62 11.57
N MET A 354 28.03 -18.85 10.35
CA MET A 354 28.29 -20.21 9.85
C MET A 354 29.69 -20.75 10.21
N ILE A 355 30.72 -19.90 10.22
CA ILE A 355 32.13 -20.35 10.36
C ILE A 355 32.62 -20.17 11.80
N LYS A 356 32.24 -19.06 12.45
CA LYS A 356 32.76 -18.71 13.77
C LYS A 356 31.86 -19.16 14.92
N ASP A 357 30.72 -19.78 14.61
CA ASP A 357 29.67 -20.15 15.58
C ASP A 357 29.32 -18.97 16.51
N LYS A 358 29.34 -17.76 15.93
CA LYS A 358 29.15 -16.51 16.67
C LYS A 358 27.84 -15.87 16.24
N GLU A 359 26.81 -16.07 17.05
CA GLU A 359 25.52 -15.42 16.81
C GLU A 359 25.64 -13.91 17.05
N SER A 360 25.62 -13.15 15.96
CA SER A 360 25.52 -11.68 16.03
C SER A 360 24.08 -11.26 16.28
N VAL A 361 23.85 -10.45 17.31
CA VAL A 361 22.52 -9.92 17.63
C VAL A 361 22.15 -8.85 16.59
N ILE A 362 21.16 -9.16 15.75
CA ILE A 362 20.53 -8.21 14.84
C ILE A 362 19.17 -7.78 15.40
N ASP A 363 18.83 -6.51 15.25
CA ASP A 363 17.53 -5.99 15.69
C ASP A 363 16.38 -6.71 14.95
N ALA A 364 15.29 -6.98 15.67
CA ALA A 364 14.14 -7.68 15.14
C ALA A 364 13.55 -7.04 13.86
N SER A 365 13.60 -5.70 13.76
CA SER A 365 13.13 -4.95 12.60
C SER A 365 13.95 -5.19 11.32
N LEU A 366 15.20 -5.66 11.46
CA LEU A 366 16.11 -5.88 10.33
C LEU A 366 16.08 -7.33 9.83
N LYS A 367 15.65 -8.28 10.68
CA LYS A 367 15.81 -9.71 10.40
C LYS A 367 15.22 -10.14 9.06
N SER A 368 14.03 -9.65 8.70
CA SER A 368 13.33 -10.06 7.45
C SER A 368 14.16 -9.73 6.22
N ALA A 369 14.63 -8.48 6.12
CA ALA A 369 15.47 -8.05 5.02
C ALA A 369 16.85 -8.74 5.03
N VAL A 370 17.48 -8.84 6.21
CA VAL A 370 18.83 -9.41 6.34
C VAL A 370 18.84 -10.90 6.01
N TYR A 371 17.89 -11.69 6.52
CA TYR A 371 17.81 -13.13 6.23
C TYR A 371 17.49 -13.38 4.75
N CYS A 372 16.53 -12.65 4.18
CA CYS A 372 16.21 -12.75 2.76
C CYS A 372 17.44 -12.44 1.88
N ALA A 373 18.17 -11.36 2.18
CA ALA A 373 19.37 -10.98 1.43
C ALA A 373 20.56 -11.92 1.67
N ALA A 374 20.68 -12.50 2.86
CA ALA A 374 21.68 -13.53 3.17
C ALA A 374 21.48 -14.76 2.28
N ILE A 375 20.24 -15.24 2.17
CA ILE A 375 19.88 -16.39 1.35
C ILE A 375 19.99 -16.06 -0.14
N ALA A 376 19.52 -14.88 -0.56
CA ALA A 376 19.61 -14.42 -1.95
C ALA A 376 21.07 -14.29 -2.45
N ASN A 377 22.02 -13.98 -1.57
CA ASN A 377 23.44 -13.85 -1.92
C ASN A 377 24.29 -15.01 -1.40
N GLY A 378 23.64 -16.06 -0.91
CA GLY A 378 24.26 -17.29 -0.40
C GLY A 378 24.24 -18.42 -1.43
N ASN A 379 24.86 -19.53 -1.05
CA ASN A 379 24.82 -20.79 -1.80
C ASN A 379 23.89 -21.81 -1.12
N SER A 380 23.84 -23.03 -1.64
CA SER A 380 23.03 -24.11 -1.05
C SER A 380 23.33 -24.36 0.43
N SER A 381 24.59 -24.28 0.86
CA SER A 381 24.95 -24.44 2.27
C SER A 381 24.35 -23.37 3.18
N VAL A 382 24.26 -22.11 2.69
CA VAL A 382 23.57 -21.03 3.43
C VAL A 382 22.09 -21.36 3.54
N TRP A 383 21.44 -21.79 2.46
CA TRP A 383 20.03 -22.17 2.49
C TRP A 383 19.74 -23.30 3.49
N GLU A 384 20.54 -24.37 3.47
CA GLU A 384 20.40 -25.51 4.38
C GLU A 384 20.64 -25.10 5.85
N HIS A 385 21.52 -24.14 6.10
CA HIS A 385 21.70 -23.57 7.44
C HIS A 385 20.41 -22.88 7.94
N PHE A 386 19.82 -21.98 7.14
CA PHE A 386 18.56 -21.32 7.51
C PHE A 386 17.37 -22.28 7.60
N TRP A 387 17.37 -23.35 6.80
CA TRP A 387 16.39 -24.44 6.91
C TRP A 387 16.50 -25.17 8.25
N LYS A 388 17.73 -25.47 8.69
CA LYS A 388 17.98 -26.06 10.02
C LYS A 388 17.52 -25.13 11.15
N GLU A 389 17.77 -23.83 11.02
CA GLU A 389 17.26 -22.83 11.99
C GLU A 389 15.72 -22.82 12.04
N TYR A 390 15.04 -22.98 10.89
CA TYR A 390 13.57 -23.08 10.85
C TYR A 390 13.05 -24.31 11.60
N ILE A 391 13.71 -25.46 11.43
CA ILE A 391 13.36 -26.70 12.14
C ILE A 391 13.50 -26.49 13.65
N ASN A 392 14.62 -25.89 14.09
CA ASN A 392 14.95 -25.70 15.50
C ASN A 392 14.24 -24.52 16.18
N ALA A 393 13.66 -23.59 15.41
CA ALA A 393 13.01 -22.40 15.95
C ALA A 393 11.77 -22.77 16.80
N ASN A 394 11.72 -22.26 18.03
CA ASN A 394 10.57 -22.47 18.92
C ASN A 394 9.46 -21.41 18.73
N GLY A 395 9.83 -20.20 18.29
CA GLY A 395 8.92 -19.07 18.14
C GLY A 395 8.17 -19.10 16.82
N LEU A 396 6.83 -18.95 16.86
CA LEU A 396 6.01 -18.84 15.64
C LEU A 396 6.45 -17.68 14.73
N LYS A 397 6.87 -16.54 15.32
CA LYS A 397 7.34 -15.38 14.56
C LYS A 397 8.65 -15.67 13.82
N ASP A 398 9.61 -16.31 14.50
CA ASP A 398 10.88 -16.68 13.87
C ASP A 398 10.67 -17.73 12.77
N LYS A 399 9.75 -18.69 12.96
CA LYS A 399 9.38 -19.64 11.91
C LYS A 399 8.83 -18.98 10.65
N VAL A 400 7.87 -18.06 10.79
CA VAL A 400 7.31 -17.32 9.64
C VAL A 400 8.40 -16.55 8.90
N LEU A 401 9.21 -15.82 9.65
CA LEU A 401 10.33 -15.04 9.12
C LEU A 401 11.32 -15.89 8.31
N LEU A 402 11.68 -17.07 8.83
CA LEU A 402 12.59 -18.00 8.14
C LEU A 402 11.94 -18.59 6.89
N LEU A 403 10.65 -18.95 6.95
CA LEU A 403 9.93 -19.46 5.78
C LEU A 403 9.87 -18.44 4.64
N GLU A 404 9.64 -17.16 4.97
CA GLU A 404 9.67 -16.07 4.00
C GLU A 404 11.08 -15.89 3.41
N ALA A 405 12.11 -15.86 4.26
CA ALA A 405 13.49 -15.65 3.83
C ALA A 405 14.03 -16.78 2.92
N LEU A 406 13.67 -18.05 3.21
CA LEU A 406 14.06 -19.21 2.40
C LEU A 406 13.56 -19.14 0.95
N GLY A 407 12.48 -18.40 0.70
CA GLY A 407 11.96 -18.14 -0.64
C GLY A 407 12.80 -17.12 -1.44
N CYS A 408 13.77 -16.44 -0.82
CA CYS A 408 14.61 -15.43 -1.48
C CYS A 408 15.81 -16.01 -2.25
N SER A 409 15.99 -17.33 -2.27
CA SER A 409 17.08 -17.98 -3.04
C SER A 409 17.06 -17.54 -4.50
N LYS A 410 18.24 -17.37 -5.12
CA LYS A 410 18.37 -17.15 -6.57
C LYS A 410 18.44 -18.46 -7.37
N ASP A 411 18.52 -19.59 -6.67
CA ASP A 411 18.61 -20.92 -7.28
C ASP A 411 17.20 -21.51 -7.51
N GLU A 412 16.81 -21.61 -8.78
CA GLU A 412 15.51 -22.14 -9.21
C GLU A 412 15.27 -23.59 -8.79
N GLN A 413 16.31 -24.42 -8.65
CA GLN A 413 16.16 -25.80 -8.18
C GLN A 413 15.78 -25.82 -6.70
N ILE A 414 16.40 -24.95 -5.90
CA ILE A 414 16.04 -24.78 -4.48
C ILE A 414 14.59 -24.28 -4.36
N LEU A 415 14.20 -23.27 -5.14
CA LEU A 415 12.84 -22.72 -5.11
C LEU A 415 11.79 -23.76 -5.54
N SER A 416 12.09 -24.54 -6.59
CA SER A 416 11.20 -25.62 -7.04
C SER A 416 11.07 -26.72 -5.99
N ARG A 417 12.18 -27.17 -5.38
CA ARG A 417 12.16 -28.10 -4.24
C ARG A 417 11.30 -27.56 -3.11
N TYR A 418 11.48 -26.27 -2.77
CA TYR A 418 10.77 -25.62 -1.68
C TYR A 418 9.25 -25.53 -1.91
N LEU A 419 8.80 -25.30 -3.14
CA LEU A 419 7.38 -25.37 -3.51
C LEU A 419 6.81 -26.77 -3.30
N HIS A 420 7.51 -27.82 -3.72
CA HIS A 420 7.03 -29.21 -3.56
C HIS A 420 6.93 -29.64 -2.10
N MET A 421 7.77 -29.09 -1.22
CA MET A 421 7.70 -29.31 0.24
C MET A 421 6.41 -28.79 0.89
N ILE A 422 5.63 -27.94 0.20
CA ILE A 422 4.35 -27.40 0.72
C ILE A 422 3.30 -28.50 0.87
N ILE A 423 3.25 -29.43 -0.09
CA ILE A 423 2.22 -30.48 -0.19
C ILE A 423 2.76 -31.86 0.18
N ASP A 424 4.02 -31.95 0.60
CA ASP A 424 4.64 -33.19 1.06
C ASP A 424 4.27 -33.45 2.54
N PRO A 425 3.53 -34.53 2.86
CA PRO A 425 3.20 -34.87 4.24
C PRO A 425 4.41 -35.17 5.13
N ALA A 426 5.57 -35.49 4.55
CA ALA A 426 6.82 -35.74 5.28
C ALA A 426 7.61 -34.45 5.58
N SER A 427 7.20 -33.31 5.02
CA SER A 427 7.85 -32.01 5.23
C SER A 427 7.53 -31.42 6.60
N ASP A 428 8.50 -30.72 7.20
CA ASP A 428 8.33 -29.96 8.44
C ASP A 428 7.44 -28.71 8.27
N ILE A 429 7.10 -28.35 7.03
CA ILE A 429 6.22 -27.22 6.73
C ILE A 429 4.80 -27.56 7.15
N ARG A 430 4.29 -26.83 8.15
CA ARG A 430 2.91 -27.02 8.61
C ARG A 430 1.94 -26.60 7.51
N LYS A 431 0.87 -27.39 7.36
CA LYS A 431 -0.23 -27.11 6.42
C LYS A 431 -0.74 -25.67 6.45
N GLN A 432 -0.81 -25.01 7.60
CA GLN A 432 -1.28 -23.61 7.69
C GLN A 432 -0.28 -22.55 7.18
N ASP A 433 1.00 -22.92 7.07
CA ASP A 433 2.10 -22.06 6.63
C ASP A 433 2.39 -22.21 5.12
N GLY A 434 1.73 -23.16 4.43
CA GLY A 434 2.00 -23.46 3.02
C GLY A 434 1.86 -22.26 2.07
N ALA A 435 0.88 -21.37 2.29
CA ALA A 435 0.79 -20.16 1.47
C ALA A 435 1.93 -19.17 1.72
N ILE A 436 2.55 -19.16 2.91
CA ILE A 436 3.70 -18.27 3.20
C ILE A 436 4.86 -18.64 2.27
N VAL A 437 5.13 -19.94 2.17
CA VAL A 437 6.18 -20.50 1.29
C VAL A 437 5.86 -20.19 -0.17
N PHE A 438 4.63 -20.45 -0.60
CA PHE A 438 4.21 -20.14 -1.97
C PHE A 438 4.38 -18.66 -2.29
N ILE A 439 3.91 -17.76 -1.41
CA ILE A 439 4.02 -16.31 -1.59
C ILE A 439 5.49 -15.92 -1.68
N ALA A 440 6.36 -16.44 -0.81
CA ALA A 440 7.79 -16.11 -0.82
C ALA A 440 8.46 -16.46 -2.16
N VAL A 441 8.10 -17.60 -2.77
CA VAL A 441 8.59 -17.99 -4.10
C VAL A 441 7.92 -17.18 -5.22
N ALA A 442 6.61 -16.92 -5.12
CA ALA A 442 5.87 -16.09 -6.08
C ALA A 442 6.37 -14.63 -6.12
N ASP A 443 6.83 -14.13 -4.97
CA ASP A 443 7.38 -12.79 -4.78
C ASP A 443 8.88 -12.68 -5.12
N ASN A 444 9.47 -13.75 -5.64
CA ASN A 444 10.85 -13.81 -6.10
C ASN A 444 10.95 -13.70 -7.63
N LYS A 445 11.83 -12.84 -8.14
CA LYS A 445 12.08 -12.66 -9.59
C LYS A 445 12.55 -13.92 -10.31
N TYR A 446 13.16 -14.87 -9.60
CA TYR A 446 13.56 -16.19 -10.11
C TYR A 446 12.48 -17.26 -9.86
N GLY A 447 11.52 -17.01 -8.96
CA GLY A 447 10.54 -18.01 -8.51
C GLY A 447 9.11 -17.80 -9.03
N TYR A 448 8.75 -16.59 -9.47
CA TYR A 448 7.36 -16.25 -9.79
C TYR A 448 6.73 -17.14 -10.88
N HIS A 449 7.52 -17.54 -11.87
CA HIS A 449 7.07 -18.45 -12.93
C HIS A 449 6.93 -19.89 -12.41
N LEU A 450 7.87 -20.36 -11.57
CA LEU A 450 7.81 -21.68 -10.91
C LEU A 450 6.59 -21.81 -10.00
N ALA A 451 6.26 -20.75 -9.25
CA ALA A 451 5.08 -20.72 -8.38
C ALA A 451 3.78 -20.86 -9.20
N PHE A 452 3.69 -20.16 -10.34
CA PHE A 452 2.57 -20.30 -11.25
C PHE A 452 2.46 -21.74 -11.81
N GLU A 453 3.57 -22.29 -12.31
CA GLU A 453 3.61 -23.64 -12.85
C GLU A 453 3.27 -24.70 -11.80
N PHE A 454 3.75 -24.53 -10.57
CA PHE A 454 3.40 -25.39 -9.45
C PHE A 454 1.89 -25.32 -9.14
N LEU A 455 1.31 -24.13 -9.01
CA LEU A 455 -0.13 -23.99 -8.76
C LEU A 455 -0.97 -24.63 -9.86
N PHE A 456 -0.56 -24.43 -11.13
CA PHE A 456 -1.26 -24.95 -12.29
C PHE A 456 -1.14 -26.48 -12.39
N SER A 457 0.06 -27.03 -12.29
CA SER A 457 0.32 -28.46 -12.50
C SER A 457 -0.06 -29.32 -11.29
N GLN A 458 0.04 -28.79 -10.07
CA GLN A 458 -0.27 -29.49 -8.83
C GLN A 458 -1.66 -29.16 -8.28
N TRP A 459 -2.54 -28.55 -9.08
CA TRP A 459 -3.85 -28.09 -8.62
C TRP A 459 -4.62 -29.14 -7.81
N HIS A 460 -4.73 -30.36 -8.35
CA HIS A 460 -5.44 -31.45 -7.68
C HIS A 460 -4.81 -31.83 -6.33
N ASN A 461 -3.48 -31.96 -6.29
CA ASN A 461 -2.74 -32.31 -5.07
C ASN A 461 -2.84 -31.19 -4.02
N ILE A 462 -2.81 -29.93 -4.44
CA ILE A 462 -3.04 -28.76 -3.56
C ILE A 462 -4.45 -28.84 -2.99
N GLN A 463 -5.46 -29.11 -3.81
CA GLN A 463 -6.83 -29.24 -3.31
C GLN A 463 -7.00 -30.40 -2.33
N GLU A 464 -6.44 -31.56 -2.65
CA GLU A 464 -6.48 -32.73 -1.76
C GLU A 464 -5.75 -32.45 -0.44
N TYR A 465 -4.56 -31.87 -0.52
CA TYR A 465 -3.75 -31.56 0.65
C TYR A 465 -4.42 -30.51 1.53
N PHE A 466 -4.88 -29.38 0.98
CA PHE A 466 -5.46 -28.27 1.75
C PHE A 466 -6.94 -28.48 2.11
N GLY A 467 -7.68 -29.31 1.37
CA GLY A 467 -9.12 -29.53 1.57
C GLY A 467 -9.90 -28.22 1.56
N SER A 468 -10.80 -28.04 2.54
CA SER A 468 -11.55 -26.79 2.75
C SER A 468 -10.72 -25.63 3.31
N GLY A 469 -9.39 -25.74 3.36
CA GLY A 469 -8.44 -24.69 3.74
C GLY A 469 -8.36 -23.53 2.73
N PHE A 470 -9.50 -23.16 2.14
CA PHE A 470 -9.68 -22.30 0.97
C PHE A 470 -9.01 -20.91 1.08
N GLY A 471 -8.69 -20.45 2.28
CA GLY A 471 -7.88 -19.23 2.49
C GLY A 471 -6.44 -19.34 1.99
N GLN A 472 -5.84 -20.54 1.95
CA GLN A 472 -4.46 -20.74 1.48
C GLN A 472 -4.37 -20.55 -0.03
N VAL A 473 -5.22 -21.23 -0.81
CA VAL A 473 -5.26 -21.09 -2.28
C VAL A 473 -5.60 -19.65 -2.69
N SER A 474 -6.50 -18.99 -1.97
CA SER A 474 -6.79 -17.57 -2.23
C SER A 474 -5.54 -16.68 -2.06
N LYS A 475 -4.70 -16.94 -1.05
CA LYS A 475 -3.44 -16.21 -0.85
C LYS A 475 -2.44 -16.50 -1.98
N MET A 476 -2.33 -17.76 -2.40
CA MET A 476 -1.47 -18.18 -3.52
C MET A 476 -1.88 -17.48 -4.83
N VAL A 477 -3.17 -17.40 -5.12
CA VAL A 477 -3.69 -16.70 -6.31
C VAL A 477 -3.42 -15.20 -6.26
N ASP A 478 -3.49 -14.56 -5.09
CA ASP A 478 -3.22 -13.12 -4.93
C ASP A 478 -1.78 -12.76 -5.33
N SER A 479 -0.81 -13.56 -4.87
CA SER A 479 0.62 -13.27 -5.03
C SER A 479 1.13 -13.37 -6.47
N LEU A 480 0.44 -14.10 -7.35
CA LEU A 480 0.81 -14.24 -8.76
C LEU A 480 0.79 -12.90 -9.52
N SER A 481 0.06 -11.90 -9.04
CA SER A 481 -0.09 -10.62 -9.75
C SER A 481 1.15 -9.72 -9.73
N LYS A 482 2.12 -9.99 -8.85
CA LYS A 482 3.24 -9.07 -8.58
C LYS A 482 4.15 -8.81 -9.77
N PHE A 483 4.64 -9.86 -10.44
CA PHE A 483 5.53 -9.76 -11.60
C PHE A 483 4.84 -9.97 -12.94
N PHE A 484 3.55 -10.30 -12.93
CA PHE A 484 2.80 -10.56 -14.15
C PHE A 484 2.36 -9.25 -14.82
N ASN A 485 2.74 -9.07 -16.07
CA ASN A 485 2.46 -7.87 -16.87
C ASN A 485 2.39 -8.15 -18.39
N THR A 486 2.12 -9.39 -18.81
CA THR A 486 2.03 -9.78 -20.24
C THR A 486 0.67 -10.37 -20.60
N GLN A 487 0.30 -10.29 -21.89
CA GLN A 487 -0.96 -10.87 -22.38
C GLN A 487 -1.00 -12.40 -22.23
N ASP A 488 0.14 -13.10 -22.38
CA ASP A 488 0.22 -14.55 -22.17
C ASP A 488 -0.13 -14.94 -20.73
N GLN A 489 0.41 -14.22 -19.75
CA GLN A 489 0.09 -14.42 -18.33
C GLN A 489 -1.40 -14.19 -18.03
N ILE A 490 -2.03 -13.18 -18.65
CA ILE A 490 -3.48 -12.94 -18.53
C ILE A 490 -4.27 -14.13 -19.08
N ASN A 491 -3.90 -14.63 -20.26
CA ASN A 491 -4.56 -15.77 -20.89
C ASN A 491 -4.43 -17.03 -20.04
N LYS A 492 -3.25 -17.26 -19.46
CA LYS A 492 -2.97 -18.37 -18.54
C LYS A 492 -3.82 -18.30 -17.27
N LEU A 493 -4.00 -17.13 -16.67
CA LEU A 493 -4.88 -16.96 -15.51
C LEU A 493 -6.36 -17.20 -15.85
N HIS A 494 -6.83 -16.74 -17.01
CA HIS A 494 -8.18 -17.06 -17.48
C HIS A 494 -8.38 -18.55 -17.72
N HIS A 495 -7.37 -19.24 -18.26
CA HIS A 495 -7.41 -20.68 -18.44
C HIS A 495 -7.48 -21.43 -17.10
N LEU A 496 -6.68 -21.02 -16.11
CA LEU A 496 -6.75 -21.57 -14.75
C LEU A 496 -8.15 -21.35 -14.15
N GLN A 497 -8.71 -20.14 -14.29
CA GLN A 497 -10.05 -19.81 -13.80
C GLN A 497 -11.15 -20.65 -14.44
N SER A 498 -11.12 -20.85 -15.76
CA SER A 498 -12.15 -21.61 -16.47
C SER A 498 -12.06 -23.10 -16.20
N THR A 499 -10.84 -23.64 -16.08
CA THR A 499 -10.59 -25.07 -15.80
C THR A 499 -11.05 -25.46 -14.39
N HIS A 500 -10.86 -24.58 -13.40
CA HIS A 500 -11.14 -24.86 -11.99
C HIS A 500 -12.25 -24.00 -11.39
N MET A 501 -13.20 -23.54 -12.21
CA MET A 501 -14.25 -22.61 -11.79
C MET A 501 -15.08 -23.10 -10.60
N ASN A 502 -15.38 -24.42 -10.56
CA ASN A 502 -16.17 -25.01 -9.47
C ASN A 502 -15.39 -25.06 -8.15
N ASP A 503 -14.08 -25.25 -8.24
CA ASP A 503 -13.16 -25.29 -7.10
C ASP A 503 -12.86 -23.90 -6.54
N LEU A 504 -12.91 -22.89 -7.41
CA LEU A 504 -12.57 -21.51 -7.11
C LEU A 504 -13.72 -20.68 -6.52
N ARG A 505 -14.91 -21.24 -6.22
CA ARG A 505 -16.08 -20.45 -5.80
C ARG A 505 -15.80 -19.49 -4.65
N SER A 506 -15.14 -19.94 -3.58
CA SER A 506 -14.74 -19.11 -2.44
C SER A 506 -13.58 -18.15 -2.76
N THR A 507 -12.75 -18.47 -3.75
CA THR A 507 -11.59 -17.69 -4.22
C THR A 507 -11.94 -16.78 -5.42
N SER A 508 -13.18 -16.80 -5.89
CA SER A 508 -13.61 -16.19 -7.15
C SER A 508 -13.38 -14.67 -7.20
N LEU A 509 -13.69 -13.97 -6.11
CA LEU A 509 -13.38 -12.54 -5.96
C LEU A 509 -11.88 -12.30 -6.10
N LYS A 510 -11.07 -13.10 -5.41
CA LYS A 510 -9.61 -12.94 -5.42
C LYS A 510 -9.02 -13.24 -6.79
N MET A 511 -9.48 -14.28 -7.47
CA MET A 511 -9.07 -14.59 -8.84
C MET A 511 -9.40 -13.43 -9.80
N ARG A 512 -10.59 -12.83 -9.69
CA ARG A 512 -10.94 -11.63 -10.48
C ARG A 512 -10.02 -10.46 -10.19
N GLN A 513 -9.72 -10.19 -8.92
CA GLN A 513 -8.78 -9.14 -8.51
C GLN A 513 -7.36 -9.38 -9.05
N THR A 514 -6.87 -10.61 -8.99
CA THR A 514 -5.55 -10.98 -9.55
C THR A 514 -5.52 -10.74 -11.06
N ILE A 515 -6.52 -11.22 -11.81
CA ILE A 515 -6.59 -11.01 -13.26
C ILE A 515 -6.65 -9.52 -13.60
N GLU A 516 -7.47 -8.74 -12.88
CA GLU A 516 -7.58 -7.30 -13.08
C GLU A 516 -6.26 -6.57 -12.82
N ARG A 517 -5.53 -6.94 -11.76
CA ARG A 517 -4.19 -6.39 -11.46
C ARG A 517 -3.20 -6.69 -12.57
N VAL A 518 -3.15 -7.93 -13.05
CA VAL A 518 -2.24 -8.31 -14.14
C VAL A 518 -2.56 -7.55 -15.43
N ARG A 519 -3.85 -7.38 -15.75
CA ARG A 519 -4.27 -6.54 -16.87
C ARG A 519 -3.85 -5.08 -16.67
N THR A 520 -4.08 -4.53 -15.48
CA THR A 520 -3.65 -3.17 -15.13
C THR A 520 -2.14 -3.00 -15.24
N ASN A 521 -1.35 -4.00 -14.84
CA ASN A 521 0.11 -4.00 -14.98
C ASN A 521 0.53 -4.01 -16.46
N TYR A 522 -0.12 -4.82 -17.29
CA TYR A 522 0.10 -4.86 -18.73
C TYR A 522 -0.21 -3.49 -19.38
N ASP A 523 -1.39 -2.92 -19.11
CA ASP A 523 -1.82 -1.63 -19.66
C ASP A 523 -0.89 -0.49 -19.21
N TRP A 524 -0.46 -0.53 -17.94
CA TRP A 524 0.52 0.40 -17.38
C TRP A 524 1.85 0.31 -18.12
N PHE A 525 2.33 -0.91 -18.36
CA PHE A 525 3.59 -1.12 -19.06
C PHE A 525 3.54 -0.55 -20.48
N GLN A 526 2.45 -0.79 -21.20
CA GLN A 526 2.27 -0.23 -22.55
C GLN A 526 2.25 1.30 -22.56
N SER A 527 1.68 1.92 -21.52
CA SER A 527 1.42 3.36 -21.50
C SER A 527 2.54 4.20 -20.91
N HIS A 528 3.30 3.66 -19.94
CA HIS A 528 4.22 4.46 -19.11
C HIS A 528 5.68 4.03 -19.18
N TYR A 529 5.99 2.83 -19.68
CA TYR A 529 7.36 2.31 -19.71
C TYR A 529 8.34 3.27 -20.41
N PHE A 530 7.98 3.78 -21.59
CA PHE A 530 8.85 4.65 -22.37
C PHE A 530 9.09 6.01 -21.72
N GLU A 531 8.07 6.59 -21.07
CA GLU A 531 8.23 7.85 -20.33
C GLU A 531 9.25 7.69 -19.20
N ILE A 532 9.11 6.63 -18.40
CA ILE A 532 10.01 6.33 -17.29
C ILE A 532 11.42 6.04 -17.80
N GLN A 533 11.54 5.24 -18.86
CA GLN A 533 12.82 4.93 -19.49
C GLN A 533 13.56 6.19 -19.95
N SER A 534 12.86 7.10 -20.66
CA SER A 534 13.44 8.36 -21.11
C SER A 534 13.85 9.27 -19.95
N TRP A 535 13.01 9.37 -18.91
CA TRP A 535 13.35 10.14 -17.71
C TRP A 535 14.62 9.62 -17.03
N LEU A 536 14.73 8.30 -16.86
CA LEU A 536 15.90 7.65 -16.25
C LEU A 536 17.17 7.87 -17.07
N GLN A 537 17.10 7.80 -18.41
CA GLN A 537 18.23 8.06 -19.30
C GLN A 537 18.75 9.49 -19.14
N ILE A 538 17.87 10.49 -19.11
CA ILE A 538 18.26 11.90 -18.95
C ILE A 538 19.00 12.12 -17.63
N LYS A 539 18.48 11.55 -16.54
CA LYS A 539 19.07 11.73 -15.21
C LYS A 539 20.42 11.03 -15.06
N PHE A 540 20.60 9.86 -15.68
CA PHE A 540 21.88 9.16 -15.63
C PHE A 540 23.01 9.90 -16.37
N HIS A 541 22.69 10.72 -17.38
CA HIS A 541 23.69 11.59 -18.04
C HIS A 541 23.96 12.91 -17.29
N SER A 542 23.20 13.19 -16.23
CA SER A 542 23.27 14.44 -15.45
C SER A 542 23.92 14.27 -14.07
N ILE A 543 24.33 13.04 -13.73
CA ILE A 543 25.10 12.65 -12.53
C ILE A 543 26.47 12.21 -13.02
#